data_AF-E3NW09-F1
#
_entry.id   AF-E3NW09-F1
#
_cell.length_a   1.000
_cell.length_b   1.000
_cell.length_c   1.000
_cell.angle_alpha   90.00
_cell.angle_beta   90.00
_cell.angle_gamma   90.00
#
_symmetry.space_group_name_H-M   'P 1'
#
loop_
_entity.id
_entity.type
_entity.pdbx_description
1 polymer ?
#
loop_
_entity_poly.entity_id
_entity_poly.type
_entity_poly.pdbx_seq_one_letter_code
_entity_poly.pdbx_strand_id
1 'polypeptide(L)'
;MRVDSVHYDNMQNTQVNLITFSDIYGCRCPTSCVFYPKDAMSARTTSPTQLQRMIALTKEAPDLLLRDNARELLLATQTPIPGLNSTPDAETFLALSNCPTVALVVKDLRGWEHEYLKFRHSLLEQFLGSGFERKETIQVILAPGVIREQFPLQTMHITALTTESILEDDVHEQCEKHSTSIVVVVVPVSKKDTDLDTWRSIVNAIPTKSVVYVIPTHMSDFDHSVMAVFINLFDRIKRDHGEIVHVSPEEIVEDKQHRMLYLASEIMKAPEYWLAVKEMLEKKNRPWPQFQLASITKSNENTPQKTVSTELQPSSSAAPTATRTEGWDRGWPPMRGRGNGRGSHRGGSRHHNNGHHPYRRDGTSNRN
;
A
#
# COMPACT_ATOMS: atom_id res chain seq x y z
N MET A 1 55.97 -54.16 -0.52
CA MET A 1 56.69 -52.89 -0.24
C MET A 1 56.60 -51.98 -1.45
N ARG A 2 55.76 -50.94 -1.37
CA ARG A 2 56.12 -49.55 -1.73
C ARG A 2 54.95 -48.68 -1.28
N VAL A 3 55.29 -47.76 -0.39
CA VAL A 3 54.43 -46.74 0.19
C VAL A 3 54.61 -45.53 -0.71
N ASP A 4 53.53 -45.01 -1.27
CA ASP A 4 53.52 -43.66 -1.83
C ASP A 4 52.47 -42.85 -1.10
N SER A 5 52.99 -41.99 -0.23
CA SER A 5 52.32 -40.89 0.44
C SER A 5 52.02 -39.77 -0.55
N VAL A 6 50.78 -39.29 -0.60
CA VAL A 6 50.46 -37.99 -1.20
C VAL A 6 49.63 -37.16 -0.21
N HIS A 7 50.27 -36.05 0.16
CA HIS A 7 49.83 -34.83 0.84
C HIS A 7 48.39 -34.72 1.38
N TYR A 8 48.32 -34.59 2.71
CA TYR A 8 47.38 -33.70 3.38
C TYR A 8 47.78 -32.26 3.08
N ASP A 9 46.92 -31.50 2.40
CA ASP A 9 46.95 -30.04 2.49
C ASP A 9 45.55 -29.43 2.34
N ASN A 10 45.29 -28.47 3.22
CA ASN A 10 44.19 -27.49 3.22
C ASN A 10 42.75 -27.94 3.50
N MET A 11 42.47 -28.26 4.78
CA MET A 11 41.15 -28.03 5.39
C MET A 11 40.92 -26.54 5.74
N GLN A 12 41.03 -25.65 4.76
CA GLN A 12 40.55 -24.26 4.86
C GLN A 12 39.45 -24.01 3.82
N ASN A 13 38.37 -24.77 3.92
CA ASN A 13 37.11 -24.40 3.27
C ASN A 13 35.92 -24.75 4.17
N THR A 14 35.97 -24.26 5.40
CA THR A 14 34.93 -24.40 6.43
C THR A 14 33.81 -23.38 6.22
N GLN A 15 33.26 -23.30 5.01
CA GLN A 15 32.11 -22.43 4.67
C GLN A 15 31.10 -23.05 3.69
N VAL A 16 31.00 -24.39 3.62
CA VAL A 16 30.01 -25.06 2.74
C VAL A 16 29.05 -26.00 3.48
N ASN A 17 29.01 -25.97 4.82
CA ASN A 17 28.18 -26.90 5.61
C ASN A 17 27.02 -26.22 6.36
N LEU A 18 26.19 -25.42 5.67
CA LEU A 18 24.96 -24.84 6.22
C LEU A 18 23.72 -24.94 5.30
N ILE A 19 23.76 -25.70 4.20
CA ILE A 19 22.60 -25.82 3.25
C ILE A 19 21.99 -27.23 3.21
N THR A 20 22.40 -28.15 4.08
CA THR A 20 21.69 -29.44 4.25
C THR A 20 20.56 -29.29 5.26
N PHE A 21 19.53 -28.51 4.93
CA PHE A 21 18.27 -28.48 5.66
C PHE A 21 17.27 -29.40 4.95
N SER A 22 16.57 -30.22 5.73
CA SER A 22 15.66 -31.29 5.29
C SER A 22 14.76 -30.93 4.10
N ASP A 23 14.75 -31.76 3.05
CA ASP A 23 13.84 -31.64 1.89
C ASP A 23 12.35 -31.78 2.24
N ILE A 24 12.05 -32.09 3.50
CA ILE A 24 10.72 -32.19 4.09
C ILE A 24 10.49 -30.96 4.96
N TYR A 25 9.70 -30.03 4.43
CA TYR A 25 9.31 -28.82 5.17
C TYR A 25 8.00 -29.07 5.91
N GLY A 26 7.87 -28.49 7.10
CA GLY A 26 6.60 -28.44 7.83
C GLY A 26 5.88 -27.11 7.61
N CYS A 27 4.56 -27.10 7.76
CA CYS A 27 3.85 -25.83 7.89
C CYS A 27 4.25 -25.09 9.18
N ARG A 28 4.07 -23.77 9.22
CA ARG A 28 4.38 -22.94 10.41
C ARG A 28 3.21 -22.85 11.41
N CYS A 29 2.21 -23.73 11.29
CA CYS A 29 1.07 -23.78 12.20
C CYS A 29 1.50 -24.34 13.58
N PRO A 30 0.86 -23.91 14.69
CA PRO A 30 1.13 -24.48 16.02
C PRO A 30 0.88 -26.00 16.10
N THR A 31 -0.12 -26.46 15.36
CA THR A 31 -0.39 -27.89 15.13
C THR A 31 -0.15 -28.18 13.65
N SER A 32 0.64 -29.22 13.36
CA SER A 32 0.95 -29.59 11.98
C SER A 32 -0.32 -29.94 11.21
N CYS A 33 -0.54 -29.23 10.10
CA CYS A 33 -1.60 -29.55 9.15
C CYS A 33 -1.35 -30.93 8.52
N VAL A 34 -2.41 -31.60 8.12
CA VAL A 34 -2.35 -32.87 7.39
C VAL A 34 -2.85 -32.63 5.97
N PHE A 35 -2.08 -33.08 5.01
CA PHE A 35 -2.32 -32.95 3.58
C PHE A 35 -2.39 -34.31 2.91
N TYR A 36 -3.10 -34.39 1.80
CA TYR A 36 -3.23 -35.59 0.97
C TYR A 36 -3.62 -35.19 -0.45
N PRO A 37 -3.21 -35.95 -1.48
CA PRO A 37 -3.72 -35.78 -2.84
C PRO A 37 -5.22 -36.06 -2.89
N LYS A 38 -5.95 -35.37 -3.77
CA LYS A 38 -7.41 -35.51 -3.90
C LYS A 38 -7.82 -36.97 -4.14
N ASP A 39 -7.06 -37.66 -4.98
CA ASP A 39 -7.35 -39.04 -5.40
C ASP A 39 -6.66 -40.10 -4.53
N ALA A 40 -5.96 -39.70 -3.46
CA ALA A 40 -5.23 -40.60 -2.55
C ALA A 40 -5.34 -40.15 -1.08
N MET A 41 -6.57 -40.04 -0.56
CA MET A 41 -6.84 -39.55 0.82
C MET A 41 -6.24 -40.41 1.94
N SER A 42 -5.90 -41.67 1.65
CA SER A 42 -5.21 -42.60 2.55
C SER A 42 -3.73 -42.24 2.72
N ALA A 43 -3.11 -41.58 1.74
CA ALA A 43 -1.73 -41.14 1.75
C ALA A 43 -1.62 -39.74 2.39
N ARG A 44 -1.48 -39.71 3.72
CA ARG A 44 -1.44 -38.47 4.52
C ARG A 44 -0.02 -38.06 4.85
N THR A 45 0.30 -36.78 4.65
CA THR A 45 1.59 -36.17 5.02
C THR A 45 1.37 -34.86 5.77
N THR A 46 2.32 -34.48 6.63
CA THR A 46 2.36 -33.15 7.27
C THR A 46 3.26 -32.17 6.52
N SER A 47 3.86 -32.61 5.41
CA SER A 47 4.84 -31.84 4.67
C SER A 47 4.30 -31.34 3.33
N PRO A 48 4.29 -30.02 3.08
CA PRO A 48 3.92 -29.47 1.79
C PRO A 48 4.80 -29.98 0.64
N THR A 49 6.12 -30.08 0.85
CA THR A 49 7.05 -30.53 -0.20
C THR A 49 6.88 -32.02 -0.51
N GLN A 50 6.52 -32.84 0.48
CA GLN A 50 6.15 -34.24 0.21
C GLN A 50 4.83 -34.32 -0.56
N LEU A 51 3.81 -33.53 -0.20
CA LEU A 51 2.55 -33.49 -0.92
C LEU A 51 2.75 -33.14 -2.41
N GLN A 52 3.57 -32.14 -2.71
CA GLN A 52 3.89 -31.77 -4.09
C GLN A 52 4.48 -32.95 -4.87
N ARG A 53 5.42 -33.69 -4.26
CA ARG A 53 6.02 -34.87 -4.88
C ARG A 53 5.01 -35.99 -5.07
N MET A 54 4.09 -36.17 -4.13
CA MET A 54 3.01 -37.14 -4.26
C MET A 54 2.11 -36.81 -5.44
N ILE A 55 1.66 -35.56 -5.57
CA ILE A 55 0.80 -35.10 -6.67
C ILE A 55 1.54 -35.23 -8.02
N ALA A 56 2.80 -34.80 -8.08
CA ALA A 56 3.62 -34.92 -9.30
C ALA A 56 3.81 -36.40 -9.70
N LEU A 57 4.13 -37.28 -8.75
CA LEU A 57 4.32 -38.70 -9.02
C LEU A 57 3.02 -39.38 -9.47
N THR A 58 1.88 -39.04 -8.88
CA THR A 58 0.59 -39.61 -9.29
C THR A 58 0.15 -39.17 -10.68
N LYS A 59 0.65 -38.03 -11.19
CA LYS A 59 0.42 -37.58 -12.56
C LYS A 59 1.24 -38.37 -13.57
N GLU A 60 2.50 -38.65 -13.26
CA GLU A 60 3.40 -39.43 -14.13
C GLU A 60 3.13 -40.95 -14.05
N ALA A 61 2.68 -41.44 -12.90
CA ALA A 61 2.39 -42.86 -12.66
C ALA A 61 0.99 -43.06 -12.02
N PRO A 62 -0.10 -42.92 -12.79
CA PRO A 62 -1.47 -43.09 -12.28
C PRO A 62 -1.78 -44.47 -11.72
N ASP A 63 -1.05 -45.52 -12.13
CA ASP A 63 -1.21 -46.89 -11.64
C ASP A 63 -1.01 -47.03 -10.12
N LEU A 64 -0.27 -46.10 -9.50
CA LEU A 64 -0.09 -46.03 -8.05
C LEU A 64 -1.41 -45.73 -7.32
N LEU A 65 -2.35 -45.06 -7.97
CA LEU A 65 -3.69 -44.75 -7.43
C LEU A 65 -4.61 -45.98 -7.49
N LEU A 66 -4.47 -46.83 -8.52
CA LEU A 66 -5.35 -48.00 -8.74
C LEU A 66 -5.15 -49.11 -7.71
N ARG A 67 -4.00 -49.15 -7.04
CA ARG A 67 -3.64 -50.20 -6.09
C ARG A 67 -3.87 -49.83 -4.61
N ASP A 68 -4.37 -48.62 -4.32
CA ASP A 68 -4.46 -48.03 -2.97
C ASP A 68 -3.13 -48.15 -2.18
N ASN A 69 -2.01 -47.95 -2.89
CA ASN A 69 -0.66 -48.14 -2.36
C ASN A 69 -0.17 -46.89 -1.59
N ALA A 70 -0.97 -46.41 -0.64
CA ALA A 70 -0.68 -45.19 0.13
C ALA A 70 0.71 -45.21 0.79
N ARG A 71 1.13 -46.38 1.31
CA ARG A 71 2.44 -46.55 1.96
C ARG A 71 3.60 -46.44 0.97
N GLU A 72 3.45 -47.01 -0.22
CA GLU A 72 4.48 -46.95 -1.27
C GLU A 72 4.61 -45.53 -1.81
N LEU A 73 3.48 -44.83 -1.99
CA LEU A 73 3.47 -43.42 -2.40
C LEU A 73 4.18 -42.53 -1.37
N LEU A 74 3.88 -42.72 -0.08
CA LEU A 74 4.57 -41.99 0.99
C LEU A 74 6.06 -42.30 1.03
N LEU A 75 6.45 -43.56 0.83
CA LEU A 75 7.84 -43.99 0.82
C LEU A 75 8.61 -43.40 -0.37
N ALA A 76 8.05 -43.49 -1.57
CA ALA A 76 8.67 -43.00 -2.81
C ALA A 76 8.91 -41.49 -2.79
N THR A 77 8.12 -40.74 -2.01
CA THR A 77 8.13 -39.28 -1.99
C THR A 77 8.86 -38.68 -0.79
N GLN A 78 9.54 -39.49 0.03
CA GLN A 78 10.32 -38.98 1.18
C GLN A 78 11.47 -38.06 0.75
N THR A 79 12.10 -38.33 -0.39
CA THR A 79 13.19 -37.53 -0.97
C THR A 79 12.82 -36.98 -2.35
N PRO A 80 13.51 -35.95 -2.86
CA PRO A 80 13.28 -35.44 -4.22
C PRO A 80 13.47 -36.55 -5.26
N ILE A 81 12.55 -36.63 -6.22
CA ILE A 81 12.60 -37.62 -7.30
C ILE A 81 13.17 -36.93 -8.55
N PRO A 82 14.33 -37.37 -9.09
CA PRO A 82 14.91 -36.80 -10.30
C PRO A 82 13.92 -36.88 -11.47
N GLY A 83 13.77 -35.77 -12.20
CA GLY A 83 12.89 -35.69 -13.37
C GLY A 83 11.44 -35.31 -13.05
N LEU A 84 11.01 -35.28 -11.78
CA LEU A 84 9.69 -34.76 -11.41
C LEU A 84 9.70 -33.26 -11.20
N ASN A 85 8.55 -32.63 -11.48
CA ASN A 85 8.38 -31.20 -11.27
C ASN A 85 8.44 -30.83 -9.78
N SER A 86 9.39 -29.95 -9.44
CA SER A 86 9.59 -29.45 -8.07
C SER A 86 8.69 -28.27 -7.72
N THR A 87 8.05 -27.61 -8.69
CA THR A 87 7.18 -26.45 -8.44
C THR A 87 5.70 -26.87 -8.34
N PRO A 88 4.94 -26.36 -7.37
CA PRO A 88 3.54 -26.68 -7.22
C PRO A 88 2.67 -26.09 -8.31
N ASP A 89 1.61 -26.81 -8.66
CA ASP A 89 0.56 -26.32 -9.54
C ASP A 89 -0.70 -25.94 -8.74
N ALA A 90 -1.74 -25.53 -9.47
CA ALA A 90 -3.03 -25.14 -8.90
C ALA A 90 -3.64 -26.23 -7.99
N GLU A 91 -3.50 -27.51 -8.37
CA GLU A 91 -4.05 -28.62 -7.59
C GLU A 91 -3.34 -28.74 -6.24
N THR A 92 -2.00 -28.68 -6.25
CA THR A 92 -1.22 -28.71 -5.01
C THR A 92 -1.56 -27.53 -4.10
N PHE A 93 -1.67 -26.31 -4.64
CA PHE A 93 -2.03 -25.15 -3.82
C PHE A 93 -3.44 -25.26 -3.23
N LEU A 94 -4.40 -25.83 -3.96
CA LEU A 94 -5.73 -26.11 -3.42
C LEU A 94 -5.67 -27.15 -2.29
N ALA A 95 -4.88 -28.21 -2.43
CA ALA A 95 -4.69 -29.20 -1.37
C ALA A 95 -4.01 -28.62 -0.11
N LEU A 96 -3.18 -27.57 -0.28
CA LEU A 96 -2.54 -26.85 0.82
C LEU A 96 -3.40 -25.72 1.43
N SER A 97 -4.53 -25.35 0.79
CA SER A 97 -5.30 -24.14 1.13
C SER A 97 -5.83 -24.07 2.57
N ASN A 98 -6.06 -25.22 3.20
CA ASN A 98 -6.49 -25.31 4.61
C ASN A 98 -5.39 -24.89 5.61
N CYS A 99 -4.15 -24.71 5.16
CA CYS A 99 -3.05 -24.25 5.99
C CYS A 99 -2.97 -22.72 6.01
N PRO A 100 -3.26 -22.04 7.13
CA PRO A 100 -3.20 -20.57 7.21
C PRO A 100 -1.79 -20.01 7.07
N THR A 101 -0.75 -20.86 7.16
CA THR A 101 0.66 -20.45 7.06
C THR A 101 1.30 -20.81 5.72
N VAL A 102 0.55 -21.33 4.75
CA VAL A 102 1.10 -21.74 3.44
C VAL A 102 1.83 -20.58 2.74
N ALA A 103 1.30 -19.36 2.82
CA ALA A 103 1.91 -18.16 2.25
C ALA A 103 3.28 -17.79 2.87
N LEU A 104 3.58 -18.31 4.06
CA LEU A 104 4.90 -18.15 4.70
C LEU A 104 5.86 -19.25 4.24
N VAL A 105 5.36 -20.48 4.10
CA VAL A 105 6.15 -21.65 3.68
C VAL A 105 6.64 -21.49 2.24
N VAL A 106 5.79 -21.00 1.34
CA VAL A 106 6.15 -20.82 -0.09
C VAL A 106 7.31 -19.86 -0.31
N LYS A 107 7.57 -18.94 0.62
CA LYS A 107 8.70 -17.98 0.55
C LYS A 107 10.05 -18.62 0.84
N ASP A 108 10.05 -19.67 1.65
CA ASP A 108 11.26 -20.40 2.01
C ASP A 108 11.65 -21.45 0.95
N LEU A 109 10.76 -21.70 -0.02
CA LEU A 109 10.88 -22.76 -1.01
C LEU A 109 11.16 -22.20 -2.40
N ARG A 110 12.25 -22.66 -3.01
CA ARG A 110 12.70 -22.17 -4.32
C ARG A 110 11.63 -22.42 -5.39
N GLY A 111 11.19 -21.35 -6.04
CA GLY A 111 10.21 -21.38 -7.14
C GLY A 111 8.75 -21.48 -6.71
N TRP A 112 8.46 -21.72 -5.42
CA TRP A 112 7.10 -21.85 -4.93
C TRP A 112 6.38 -20.51 -4.80
N GLU A 113 7.08 -19.45 -4.35
CA GLU A 113 6.49 -18.12 -4.20
C GLU A 113 5.92 -17.58 -5.52
N HIS A 114 6.67 -17.74 -6.62
CA HIS A 114 6.23 -17.28 -7.95
C HIS A 114 4.93 -17.98 -8.39
N GLU A 115 4.90 -19.32 -8.34
CA GLU A 115 3.72 -20.08 -8.73
C GLU A 115 2.53 -19.84 -7.79
N TYR A 116 2.79 -19.66 -6.48
CA TYR A 116 1.76 -19.32 -5.51
C TYR A 116 1.10 -17.98 -5.81
N LEU A 117 1.92 -16.94 -6.07
CA LEU A 117 1.41 -15.60 -6.40
C LEU A 117 0.64 -15.62 -7.72
N LYS A 118 1.16 -16.32 -8.74
CA LYS A 118 0.49 -16.48 -10.04
C LYS A 118 -0.87 -17.18 -9.90
N PHE A 119 -0.94 -18.27 -9.15
CA PHE A 119 -2.18 -18.98 -8.91
C PHE A 119 -3.17 -18.14 -8.09
N ARG A 120 -2.71 -17.50 -7.02
CA ARG A 120 -3.52 -16.59 -6.19
C ARG A 120 -4.07 -15.43 -7.02
N HIS A 121 -3.25 -14.84 -7.89
CA HIS A 121 -3.67 -13.78 -8.81
C HIS A 121 -4.81 -14.27 -9.71
N SER A 122 -4.62 -15.40 -10.40
CA SER A 122 -5.64 -15.99 -11.28
C SER A 122 -6.95 -16.27 -10.54
N LEU A 123 -6.90 -16.76 -9.30
CA LEU A 123 -8.10 -16.94 -8.46
C LEU A 123 -8.78 -15.60 -8.15
N LEU A 124 -8.01 -14.59 -7.75
CA LEU A 124 -8.55 -13.28 -7.43
C LEU A 124 -9.15 -12.60 -8.68
N GLU A 125 -8.53 -12.73 -9.85
CA GLU A 125 -9.13 -12.25 -11.11
C GLU A 125 -10.45 -12.96 -11.43
N GLN A 126 -10.55 -14.27 -11.16
CA GLN A 126 -11.79 -15.02 -11.37
C GLN A 126 -12.94 -14.50 -10.51
N PHE A 127 -12.67 -14.09 -9.26
CA PHE A 127 -13.71 -13.64 -8.33
C PHE A 127 -13.94 -12.12 -8.32
N LEU A 128 -12.90 -11.32 -8.55
CA LEU A 128 -12.92 -9.86 -8.47
C LEU A 128 -12.91 -9.18 -9.85
N GLY A 129 -12.73 -9.96 -10.93
CA GLY A 129 -12.60 -9.46 -12.29
C GLY A 129 -11.17 -9.05 -12.66
N SER A 130 -10.95 -8.87 -13.96
CA SER A 130 -9.67 -8.39 -14.50
C SER A 130 -9.39 -6.96 -14.00
N GLY A 131 -8.20 -6.74 -13.42
CA GLY A 131 -7.76 -5.40 -13.00
C GLY A 131 -7.93 -5.09 -11.51
N PHE A 132 -8.27 -6.05 -10.65
CA PHE A 132 -8.30 -5.83 -9.20
C PHE A 132 -6.93 -5.41 -8.62
N GLU A 133 -5.82 -5.77 -9.29
CA GLU A 133 -4.47 -5.31 -8.93
C GLU A 133 -4.06 -3.99 -9.59
N ARG A 134 -4.89 -3.40 -10.45
CA ARG A 134 -4.68 -2.02 -10.89
C ARG A 134 -4.95 -1.12 -9.68
N LYS A 135 -3.95 -0.99 -8.81
CA LYS A 135 -3.76 0.27 -8.08
C LYS A 135 -3.57 1.30 -9.17
N GLU A 136 -4.66 1.96 -9.56
CA GLU A 136 -4.56 3.15 -10.39
C GLU A 136 -3.53 4.04 -9.72
N THR A 137 -2.36 4.19 -10.33
CA THR A 137 -1.30 5.06 -9.84
C THR A 137 -1.72 6.47 -10.20
N ILE A 138 -1.91 7.29 -9.18
CA ILE A 138 -2.42 8.65 -9.33
C ILE A 138 -1.30 9.60 -9.01
N GLN A 139 -1.15 10.57 -9.89
CA GLN A 139 -0.26 11.68 -9.70
C GLN A 139 -1.06 12.98 -9.69
N VAL A 140 -0.65 13.88 -8.81
CA VAL A 140 -1.20 15.23 -8.76
C VAL A 140 -0.16 16.19 -9.30
N ILE A 141 -0.57 17.03 -10.23
CA ILE A 141 0.23 18.11 -10.79
C ILE A 141 -0.43 19.41 -10.37
N LEU A 142 0.27 20.20 -9.56
CA LEU A 142 -0.16 21.55 -9.19
C LEU A 142 0.41 22.51 -10.22
N ALA A 143 -0.47 23.18 -10.97
CA ALA A 143 -0.06 24.18 -11.95
C ALA A 143 0.60 25.39 -11.25
N PRO A 144 1.43 26.18 -11.97
CA PRO A 144 2.07 27.36 -11.40
C PRO A 144 1.05 28.30 -10.77
N GLY A 145 1.29 28.72 -9.52
CA GLY A 145 0.38 29.60 -8.76
C GLY A 145 -0.57 28.88 -7.79
N VAL A 146 -0.60 27.55 -7.77
CA VAL A 146 -1.35 26.80 -6.74
C VAL A 146 -0.53 26.69 -5.46
N ILE A 147 -1.14 27.09 -4.34
CA ILE A 147 -0.54 27.02 -3.00
C ILE A 147 -0.75 25.62 -2.42
N ARG A 148 0.31 24.94 -1.97
CA ARG A 148 0.23 23.53 -1.54
C ARG A 148 -0.70 23.32 -0.34
N GLU A 149 -0.82 24.31 0.55
CA GLU A 149 -1.73 24.31 1.68
C GLU A 149 -3.22 24.26 1.27
N GLN A 150 -3.57 24.73 0.06
CA GLN A 150 -4.90 24.60 -0.52
C GLN A 150 -5.19 23.17 -1.03
N PHE A 151 -4.15 22.32 -1.08
CA PHE A 151 -4.23 20.92 -1.48
C PHE A 151 -3.83 19.99 -0.29
N PRO A 152 -4.71 19.80 0.71
CA PRO A 152 -4.43 19.02 1.91
C PRO A 152 -4.52 17.48 1.68
N LEU A 153 -4.45 17.01 0.43
CA LEU A 153 -4.53 15.59 0.12
C LEU A 153 -3.15 14.95 0.24
N GLN A 154 -3.03 13.91 1.08
CA GLN A 154 -1.83 13.08 1.11
C GLN A 154 -1.92 12.06 -0.03
N THR A 155 -1.05 12.24 -1.01
CA THR A 155 -0.86 11.35 -2.14
C THR A 155 0.62 11.00 -2.24
N MET A 156 0.94 9.85 -2.82
CA MET A 156 2.34 9.43 -2.94
C MET A 156 3.13 10.28 -3.94
N HIS A 157 2.46 10.92 -4.90
CA HIS A 157 3.10 11.62 -6.01
C HIS A 157 2.40 12.97 -6.27
N ILE A 158 2.90 14.03 -5.60
CA ILE A 158 2.47 15.41 -5.85
C ILE A 158 3.66 16.18 -6.43
N THR A 159 3.52 16.65 -7.66
CA THR A 159 4.47 17.51 -8.36
C THR A 159 3.92 18.93 -8.38
N ALA A 160 4.68 19.89 -7.85
CA ALA A 160 4.32 21.31 -7.96
C ALA A 160 5.20 21.96 -9.03
N LEU A 161 4.57 22.52 -10.05
CA LEU A 161 5.27 23.17 -11.15
C LEU A 161 5.62 24.60 -10.74
N THR A 162 6.90 24.96 -10.79
CA THR A 162 7.42 26.23 -10.28
C THR A 162 7.79 27.24 -11.36
N THR A 163 7.98 26.82 -12.62
CA THR A 163 8.44 27.71 -13.70
C THR A 163 7.84 27.29 -15.05
N GLU A 164 7.36 28.28 -15.82
CA GLU A 164 6.65 28.06 -17.08
C GLU A 164 7.52 27.53 -18.23
N SER A 165 8.85 27.63 -18.11
CA SER A 165 9.78 27.37 -19.22
C SER A 165 10.18 25.91 -19.46
N ILE A 166 9.83 24.97 -18.56
CA ILE A 166 10.23 23.54 -18.64
C ILE A 166 9.02 22.60 -18.35
N LEU A 167 7.81 23.10 -18.57
CA LEU A 167 6.60 22.40 -18.11
C LEU A 167 6.34 21.06 -18.80
N GLU A 168 6.60 20.95 -20.10
CA GLU A 168 6.23 19.75 -20.87
C GLU A 168 7.15 18.56 -20.54
N ASP A 169 8.46 18.79 -20.54
CA ASP A 169 9.45 17.76 -20.22
C ASP A 169 9.30 17.29 -18.77
N ASP A 170 9.11 18.22 -17.83
CA ASP A 170 8.91 17.89 -16.41
C ASP A 170 7.63 17.07 -16.20
N VAL A 171 6.52 17.44 -16.84
CA VAL A 171 5.26 16.70 -16.72
C VAL A 171 5.40 15.29 -17.32
N HIS A 172 6.03 15.19 -18.48
CA HIS A 172 6.23 13.92 -19.17
C HIS A 172 7.11 12.96 -18.36
N GLU A 173 8.28 13.43 -17.90
CA GLU A 173 9.23 12.64 -17.12
C GLU A 173 8.58 12.08 -15.84
N GLN A 174 7.80 12.91 -15.14
CA GLN A 174 7.15 12.48 -13.90
C GLN A 174 6.05 11.44 -14.16
N CYS A 175 5.28 11.59 -15.25
CA CYS A 175 4.26 10.61 -15.63
C CYS A 175 4.88 9.26 -16.06
N GLU A 176 6.01 9.28 -16.75
CA GLU A 176 6.75 8.06 -17.12
C GLU A 176 7.30 7.34 -15.89
N LYS A 177 7.94 8.08 -14.97
CA LYS A 177 8.55 7.54 -13.75
C LYS A 177 7.57 6.74 -12.89
N HIS A 178 6.31 7.15 -12.85
CA HIS A 178 5.30 6.58 -11.96
C HIS A 178 4.26 5.69 -12.68
N SER A 179 4.39 5.51 -14.01
CA SER A 179 3.46 4.75 -14.85
C SER A 179 1.99 5.02 -14.50
N THR A 180 1.61 6.30 -14.48
CA THR A 180 0.34 6.80 -13.93
C THR A 180 -0.85 6.52 -14.84
N SER A 181 -1.95 6.11 -14.24
CA SER A 181 -3.23 5.86 -14.93
C SER A 181 -4.18 7.04 -14.86
N ILE A 182 -4.14 7.79 -13.75
CA ILE A 182 -4.94 9.00 -13.52
C ILE A 182 -3.98 10.13 -13.15
N VAL A 183 -4.15 11.29 -13.77
CA VAL A 183 -3.41 12.50 -13.41
C VAL A 183 -4.39 13.61 -13.06
N VAL A 184 -4.30 14.11 -11.83
CA VAL A 184 -5.10 15.25 -11.36
C VAL A 184 -4.30 16.52 -11.56
N VAL A 185 -4.76 17.39 -12.45
CA VAL A 185 -4.19 18.71 -12.70
C VAL A 185 -5.00 19.74 -11.94
N VAL A 186 -4.38 20.38 -10.95
CA VAL A 186 -4.99 21.44 -10.15
C VAL A 186 -4.58 22.79 -10.72
N VAL A 187 -5.56 23.63 -11.08
CA VAL A 187 -5.32 24.95 -11.69
C VAL A 187 -5.69 26.09 -10.75
N PRO A 188 -4.90 27.18 -10.69
CA PRO A 188 -5.23 28.34 -9.87
C PRO A 188 -6.34 29.19 -10.52
N VAL A 189 -7.00 30.02 -9.72
CA VAL A 189 -7.88 31.07 -10.25
C VAL A 189 -7.03 32.11 -10.97
N SER A 190 -7.37 32.40 -12.22
CA SER A 190 -6.69 33.42 -13.02
C SER A 190 -7.65 34.19 -13.93
N LYS A 191 -7.20 35.39 -14.33
CA LYS A 191 -7.81 36.26 -15.33
C LYS A 191 -6.94 36.46 -16.58
N LYS A 192 -5.78 35.79 -16.65
CA LYS A 192 -4.82 35.97 -17.74
C LYS A 192 -5.04 34.90 -18.80
N ASP A 193 -5.23 35.29 -20.05
CA ASP A 193 -5.31 34.33 -21.16
C ASP A 193 -4.00 33.53 -21.33
N THR A 194 -2.85 34.07 -20.95
CA THR A 194 -1.56 33.34 -20.98
C THR A 194 -1.57 32.09 -20.13
N ASP A 195 -2.36 32.07 -19.06
CA ASP A 195 -2.41 30.92 -18.15
C ASP A 195 -3.19 29.76 -18.77
N LEU A 196 -4.11 30.04 -19.71
CA LEU A 196 -4.78 29.00 -20.48
C LEU A 196 -3.79 28.21 -21.35
N ASP A 197 -2.86 28.91 -22.01
CA ASP A 197 -1.84 28.25 -22.85
C ASP A 197 -0.95 27.34 -21.99
N THR A 198 -0.57 27.82 -20.79
CA THR A 198 0.15 27.04 -19.78
C THR A 198 -0.63 25.79 -19.34
N TRP A 199 -1.92 25.90 -19.00
CA TRP A 199 -2.73 24.75 -18.59
C TRP A 199 -2.91 23.75 -19.72
N ARG A 200 -3.07 24.22 -20.97
CA ARG A 200 -3.17 23.36 -22.16
C ARG A 200 -1.87 22.61 -22.43
N SER A 201 -0.73 23.27 -22.30
CA SER A 201 0.60 22.63 -22.40
C SER A 201 0.75 21.50 -21.37
N ILE A 202 0.37 21.75 -20.10
CA ILE A 202 0.40 20.72 -19.04
C ILE A 202 -0.47 19.51 -19.37
N VAL A 203 -1.76 19.71 -19.73
CA VAL A 203 -2.66 18.56 -20.00
C VAL A 203 -2.28 17.77 -21.25
N ASN A 204 -1.65 18.43 -22.23
CA ASN A 204 -1.20 17.80 -23.47
C ASN A 204 0.13 17.05 -23.31
N ALA A 205 1.00 17.47 -22.39
CA ALA A 205 2.25 16.75 -22.08
C ALA A 205 2.01 15.39 -21.39
N ILE A 206 0.85 15.22 -20.76
CA ILE A 206 0.48 13.97 -20.08
C ILE A 206 0.26 12.85 -21.10
N PRO A 207 0.84 11.65 -20.91
CA PRO A 207 0.65 10.51 -21.81
C PRO A 207 -0.83 10.16 -22.08
N THR A 208 -1.15 9.83 -23.33
CA THR A 208 -2.53 9.53 -23.78
C THR A 208 -3.16 8.32 -23.10
N LYS A 209 -2.34 7.41 -22.56
CA LYS A 209 -2.78 6.25 -21.77
C LYS A 209 -3.41 6.63 -20.43
N SER A 210 -3.15 7.85 -19.94
CA SER A 210 -3.61 8.34 -18.65
C SER A 210 -4.86 9.20 -18.82
N VAL A 211 -5.81 9.09 -17.88
CA VAL A 211 -6.99 9.96 -17.81
C VAL A 211 -6.61 11.22 -17.03
N VAL A 212 -6.96 12.39 -17.56
CA VAL A 212 -6.64 13.69 -16.91
C VAL A 212 -7.88 14.27 -16.25
N TYR A 213 -7.80 14.56 -14.96
CA TYR A 213 -8.82 15.31 -14.24
C TYR A 213 -8.34 16.73 -14.04
N VAL A 214 -9.07 17.71 -14.58
CA VAL A 214 -8.77 19.14 -14.39
C VAL A 214 -9.73 19.69 -13.36
N ILE A 215 -9.16 20.25 -12.29
CA ILE A 215 -9.91 20.68 -11.10
C ILE A 215 -9.39 22.05 -10.66
N PRO A 216 -10.26 23.03 -10.39
CA PRO A 216 -9.81 24.29 -9.82
C PRO A 216 -9.23 24.08 -8.40
N THR A 217 -8.30 24.94 -7.99
CA THR A 217 -7.83 24.95 -6.60
C THR A 217 -8.96 25.35 -5.65
N HIS A 218 -8.78 25.14 -4.35
CA HIS A 218 -9.69 25.68 -3.33
C HIS A 218 -9.69 27.22 -3.42
N MET A 219 -10.88 27.79 -3.64
CA MET A 219 -11.10 29.22 -3.83
C MET A 219 -11.60 29.83 -2.53
N SER A 220 -10.70 30.49 -1.80
CA SER A 220 -11.03 31.32 -0.64
C SER A 220 -10.86 32.78 -1.01
N ASP A 221 -11.90 33.59 -0.79
CA ASP A 221 -11.86 35.05 -0.99
C ASP A 221 -11.55 35.46 -2.44
N PHE A 222 -12.57 35.41 -3.31
CA PHE A 222 -12.45 35.73 -4.73
C PHE A 222 -13.42 36.84 -5.16
N ASP A 223 -13.00 37.64 -6.14
CA ASP A 223 -13.85 38.64 -6.78
C ASP A 223 -14.78 37.97 -7.81
N HIS A 224 -16.10 38.21 -7.70
CA HIS A 224 -17.09 37.69 -8.65
C HIS A 224 -16.82 38.08 -10.11
N SER A 225 -16.25 39.26 -10.35
CA SER A 225 -15.88 39.70 -11.69
C SER A 225 -14.71 38.89 -12.27
N VAL A 226 -13.76 38.50 -11.41
CA VAL A 226 -12.64 37.62 -11.77
C VAL A 226 -13.13 36.20 -12.02
N MET A 227 -14.12 35.74 -11.25
CA MET A 227 -14.66 34.38 -11.37
C MET A 227 -15.30 34.11 -12.73
N ALA A 228 -16.08 35.06 -13.27
CA ALA A 228 -16.67 34.91 -14.60
C ALA A 228 -15.60 34.77 -15.71
N VAL A 229 -14.49 35.51 -15.61
CA VAL A 229 -13.37 35.38 -16.53
C VAL A 229 -12.67 34.03 -16.36
N PHE A 230 -12.44 33.62 -15.10
CA PHE A 230 -11.82 32.34 -14.79
C PHE A 230 -12.63 31.15 -15.31
N ILE A 231 -13.95 31.13 -15.10
CA ILE A 231 -14.85 30.06 -15.59
C ILE A 231 -14.71 29.93 -17.11
N ASN A 232 -14.72 31.07 -17.84
CA ASN A 232 -14.54 31.07 -19.28
C ASN A 232 -13.18 30.48 -19.69
N LEU A 233 -12.10 30.86 -19.01
CA LEU A 233 -10.76 30.29 -19.25
C LEU A 233 -10.71 28.79 -18.95
N PHE A 234 -11.30 28.37 -17.83
CA PHE A 234 -11.33 26.98 -17.39
C PHE A 234 -12.07 26.08 -18.39
N ASP A 235 -13.23 26.50 -18.88
CA ASP A 235 -14.02 25.75 -19.87
C ASP A 235 -13.32 25.63 -21.23
N ARG A 236 -12.35 26.51 -21.51
CA ARG A 236 -11.53 26.49 -22.73
C ARG A 236 -10.35 25.53 -22.62
N ILE A 237 -10.08 24.94 -21.45
CA ILE A 237 -9.04 23.92 -21.30
C ILE A 237 -9.47 22.70 -22.11
N LYS A 238 -8.65 22.33 -23.09
CA LYS A 238 -8.88 21.17 -23.94
C LYS A 238 -7.61 20.37 -24.06
N ARG A 239 -7.80 19.06 -24.11
CA ARG A 239 -6.74 18.09 -24.36
C ARG A 239 -6.85 17.64 -25.81
N ASP A 240 -5.74 17.74 -26.54
CA ASP A 240 -5.73 17.44 -27.97
C ASP A 240 -5.81 15.92 -28.21
N HIS A 241 -5.20 15.13 -27.32
CA HIS A 241 -5.18 13.67 -27.39
C HIS A 241 -5.39 13.02 -26.01
N GLY A 242 -6.17 11.95 -25.96
CA GLY A 242 -6.50 11.24 -24.72
C GLY A 242 -7.71 11.81 -23.99
N GLU A 243 -8.05 11.23 -22.84
CA GLU A 243 -9.25 11.57 -22.09
C GLU A 243 -9.02 12.72 -21.10
N ILE A 244 -9.97 13.64 -21.02
CA ILE A 244 -10.00 14.75 -20.06
C ILE A 244 -11.37 14.81 -19.38
N VAL A 245 -11.39 15.00 -18.06
CA VAL A 245 -12.58 15.18 -17.24
C VAL A 245 -12.46 16.49 -16.49
N HIS A 246 -13.46 17.35 -16.64
CA HIS A 246 -13.55 18.61 -15.93
C HIS A 246 -14.45 18.48 -14.71
N VAL A 247 -13.98 19.04 -13.59
CA VAL A 247 -14.82 19.41 -12.45
C VAL A 247 -15.01 20.92 -12.54
N SER A 248 -16.14 21.33 -13.09
CA SER A 248 -16.38 22.75 -13.39
C SER A 248 -16.58 23.55 -12.10
N PRO A 249 -16.07 24.79 -12.01
CA PRO A 249 -16.42 25.69 -10.91
C PRO A 249 -17.92 25.90 -10.74
N GLU A 250 -18.71 25.75 -11.81
CA GLU A 250 -20.18 25.91 -11.80
C GLU A 250 -20.95 24.64 -11.43
N GLU A 251 -20.26 23.52 -11.17
CA GLU A 251 -20.90 22.26 -10.81
C GLU A 251 -21.59 22.35 -9.44
N ILE A 252 -22.78 21.77 -9.31
CA ILE A 252 -23.62 21.93 -8.11
C ILE A 252 -23.17 21.00 -6.98
N VAL A 253 -22.91 21.57 -5.80
CA VAL A 253 -22.69 20.86 -4.54
C VAL A 253 -24.02 20.74 -3.79
N GLU A 254 -24.68 19.59 -3.90
CA GLU A 254 -26.01 19.33 -3.30
C GLU A 254 -26.01 19.61 -1.78
N ASP A 255 -25.03 19.05 -1.07
CA ASP A 255 -24.94 19.11 0.40
C ASP A 255 -24.55 20.50 0.95
N LYS A 256 -24.25 21.46 0.07
CA LYS A 256 -23.93 22.85 0.43
C LYS A 256 -24.96 23.80 -0.16
N GLN A 257 -26.22 23.58 0.19
CA GLN A 257 -27.36 24.41 -0.24
C GLN A 257 -27.53 24.48 -1.77
N HIS A 258 -27.15 23.42 -2.49
CA HIS A 258 -27.20 23.38 -3.96
C HIS A 258 -26.46 24.55 -4.63
N ARG A 259 -25.36 25.01 -4.01
CA ARG A 259 -24.52 26.08 -4.56
C ARG A 259 -23.57 25.53 -5.62
N MET A 260 -23.17 26.37 -6.55
CA MET A 260 -22.04 26.10 -7.45
C MET A 260 -20.76 25.86 -6.65
N LEU A 261 -19.86 25.03 -7.15
CA LEU A 261 -18.62 24.63 -6.47
C LEU A 261 -17.78 25.83 -6.02
N TYR A 262 -17.67 26.87 -6.85
CA TYR A 262 -16.92 28.07 -6.47
C TYR A 262 -17.58 28.86 -5.31
N LEU A 263 -18.91 28.95 -5.26
CA LEU A 263 -19.65 29.60 -4.16
C LEU A 263 -19.64 28.75 -2.88
N ALA A 264 -19.70 27.43 -3.03
CA ALA A 264 -19.56 26.52 -1.91
C ALA A 264 -18.13 26.57 -1.35
N SER A 265 -17.12 26.71 -2.22
CA SER A 265 -15.71 26.79 -1.84
C SER A 265 -15.41 27.91 -0.85
N GLU A 266 -16.08 29.07 -0.98
CA GLU A 266 -15.90 30.23 -0.11
C GLU A 266 -16.23 29.92 1.37
N ILE A 267 -17.25 29.09 1.60
CA ILE A 267 -17.71 28.73 2.95
C ILE A 267 -17.13 27.40 3.44
N MET A 268 -16.39 26.68 2.60
CA MET A 268 -15.75 25.41 2.92
C MET A 268 -14.29 25.61 3.25
N LYS A 269 -13.77 24.78 4.18
CA LYS A 269 -12.32 24.62 4.32
C LYS A 269 -11.80 23.73 3.21
N ALA A 270 -10.52 23.87 2.84
CA ALA A 270 -9.90 23.07 1.78
C ALA A 270 -10.18 21.55 1.89
N PRO A 271 -10.12 20.87 3.06
CA PRO A 271 -10.45 19.46 3.16
C PRO A 271 -11.91 19.12 2.75
N GLU A 272 -12.87 19.96 3.12
CA GLU A 272 -14.28 19.79 2.76
C GLU A 272 -14.50 20.01 1.25
N TYR A 273 -13.79 20.97 0.67
CA TYR A 273 -13.82 21.23 -0.77
C TYR A 273 -13.38 19.99 -1.58
N TRP A 274 -12.26 19.37 -1.22
CA TRP A 274 -11.77 18.18 -1.92
C TRP A 274 -12.63 16.93 -1.70
N LEU A 275 -13.39 16.86 -0.60
CA LEU A 275 -14.42 15.82 -0.41
C LEU A 275 -15.60 16.03 -1.37
N ALA A 276 -16.07 17.27 -1.55
CA ALA A 276 -17.14 17.56 -2.50
C ALA A 276 -16.71 17.24 -3.94
N VAL A 277 -15.48 17.57 -4.32
CA VAL A 277 -14.89 17.22 -5.62
C VAL A 277 -14.85 15.70 -5.84
N LYS A 278 -14.45 14.94 -4.81
CA LYS A 278 -14.47 13.48 -4.84
C LYS A 278 -15.87 12.94 -5.13
N GLU A 279 -16.87 13.42 -4.39
CA GLU A 279 -18.25 12.98 -4.56
C GLU A 279 -18.79 13.31 -5.96
N MET A 280 -18.44 14.47 -6.53
CA MET A 280 -18.79 14.85 -7.90
C MET A 280 -18.21 13.87 -8.93
N LEU A 281 -16.95 13.47 -8.77
CA LEU A 281 -16.32 12.49 -9.67
C LEU A 281 -16.92 11.10 -9.52
N GLU A 282 -17.20 10.66 -8.29
CA GLU A 282 -17.87 9.38 -8.02
C GLU A 282 -19.28 9.35 -8.66
N LYS A 283 -20.06 10.44 -8.57
CA LYS A 283 -21.36 10.57 -9.26
C LYS A 283 -21.25 10.47 -10.78
N LYS A 284 -20.13 10.89 -11.36
CA LYS A 284 -19.83 10.75 -12.80
C LYS A 284 -19.31 9.35 -13.17
N ASN A 285 -19.31 8.38 -12.26
CA ASN A 285 -18.67 7.07 -12.41
C ASN A 285 -17.17 7.19 -12.77
N ARG A 286 -16.51 8.25 -12.29
CA ARG A 286 -15.08 8.46 -12.51
C ARG A 286 -14.32 8.00 -11.27
N PRO A 287 -13.32 7.12 -11.41
CA PRO A 287 -12.60 6.58 -10.28
C PRO A 287 -11.96 7.70 -9.45
N TRP A 288 -12.45 7.76 -8.21
CA TRP A 288 -11.99 8.48 -7.02
C TRP A 288 -10.82 7.81 -6.31
N PRO A 289 -9.53 8.00 -6.65
CA PRO A 289 -8.48 7.38 -5.85
C PRO A 289 -8.54 7.82 -4.39
N GLN A 290 -8.31 6.85 -3.48
CA GLN A 290 -8.36 7.06 -2.04
C GLN A 290 -7.22 7.99 -1.57
N PHE A 291 -7.41 9.30 -1.71
CA PHE A 291 -6.57 10.26 -1.00
C PHE A 291 -6.84 10.15 0.49
N GLN A 292 -5.79 10.02 1.28
CA GLN A 292 -5.89 10.23 2.72
C GLN A 292 -5.93 11.75 2.91
N LEU A 293 -7.05 12.28 3.38
CA LEU A 293 -7.07 13.67 3.86
C LEU A 293 -6.01 13.75 4.96
N ALA A 294 -5.07 14.70 4.84
CA ALA A 294 -4.21 15.03 5.96
C ALA A 294 -5.14 15.24 7.15
N SER A 295 -4.95 14.44 8.20
CA SER A 295 -5.81 14.47 9.38
C SER A 295 -6.10 15.92 9.72
N ILE A 296 -7.38 16.25 9.96
CA ILE A 296 -7.78 17.51 10.59
C ILE A 296 -7.20 17.45 12.01
N THR A 297 -5.90 17.65 12.10
CA THR A 297 -5.14 17.66 13.32
C THR A 297 -5.50 19.02 13.87
N LYS A 298 -6.38 19.01 14.88
CA LYS A 298 -6.57 20.17 15.76
C LYS A 298 -5.18 20.73 16.03
N SER A 299 -4.97 21.97 15.61
CA SER A 299 -3.73 22.70 15.78
C SER A 299 -3.31 22.60 17.24
N ASN A 300 -2.33 21.76 17.54
CA ASN A 300 -1.45 22.01 18.66
C ASN A 300 -0.31 22.84 18.09
N GLU A 301 -0.32 24.10 18.47
CA GLU A 301 0.80 25.01 18.36
C GLU A 301 2.09 24.34 18.87
N ASN A 302 3.21 24.80 18.30
CA ASN A 302 4.59 24.57 18.70
C ASN A 302 5.26 23.29 18.20
N THR A 303 5.85 23.34 17.00
CA THR A 303 7.31 23.09 16.84
C THR A 303 7.83 23.63 15.49
N PRO A 304 9.06 24.15 15.41
CA PRO A 304 9.53 24.97 14.29
C PRO A 304 9.90 24.16 13.03
N GLN A 305 9.67 24.81 11.89
CA GLN A 305 10.10 24.39 10.56
C GLN A 305 11.61 24.08 10.52
N LYS A 306 11.96 22.93 9.95
CA LYS A 306 13.32 22.67 9.47
C LYS A 306 13.28 22.62 7.95
N THR A 307 13.52 23.77 7.33
CA THR A 307 13.87 23.93 5.92
C THR A 307 15.16 23.15 5.67
N VAL A 308 15.14 22.20 4.73
CA VAL A 308 16.36 21.55 4.24
C VAL A 308 16.55 22.02 2.80
N SER A 309 17.46 22.98 2.64
CA SER A 309 18.12 23.29 1.37
C SER A 309 19.47 22.58 1.36
N THR A 310 19.71 21.78 0.33
CA THR A 310 21.01 21.24 -0.12
C THR A 310 21.65 22.35 -0.98
N GLU A 311 22.92 22.75 -1.02
CA GLU A 311 24.24 22.29 -0.55
C GLU A 311 25.20 23.49 -0.73
N LEU A 312 26.31 23.60 0.03
CA LEU A 312 27.67 23.96 -0.47
C LEU A 312 28.68 24.24 0.68
N GLN A 313 29.71 23.39 0.71
CA GLN A 313 31.09 23.50 1.23
C GLN A 313 31.41 24.03 2.65
N PRO A 314 32.27 23.32 3.41
CA PRO A 314 33.08 23.91 4.47
C PRO A 314 34.55 24.07 4.06
N SER A 315 35.04 25.31 4.05
CA SER A 315 36.47 25.64 4.07
C SER A 315 36.94 25.89 5.51
N SER A 316 37.97 25.12 5.89
CA SER A 316 39.09 25.45 6.79
C SER A 316 38.87 25.89 8.25
N SER A 317 39.52 25.10 9.12
CA SER A 317 40.36 25.49 10.27
C SER A 317 39.71 26.11 11.50
N ALA A 318 39.71 25.40 12.64
CA ALA A 318 40.83 25.31 13.57
C ALA A 318 40.43 24.50 14.83
N ALA A 319 41.23 23.49 15.18
CA ALA A 319 41.21 22.85 16.51
C ALA A 319 42.00 23.71 17.52
N PRO A 320 41.85 23.50 18.85
CA PRO A 320 42.58 22.39 19.50
C PRO A 320 41.84 21.62 20.64
N THR A 321 42.16 20.32 20.72
CA THR A 321 42.64 19.51 21.89
C THR A 321 41.85 19.52 23.22
N ALA A 322 41.63 18.45 24.01
CA ALA A 322 41.83 16.99 24.09
C ALA A 322 40.64 16.48 24.99
N THR A 323 40.27 15.21 25.17
CA THR A 323 41.04 14.02 25.58
C THR A 323 40.15 12.79 25.38
N ARG A 324 40.78 11.64 25.13
CA ARG A 324 40.19 10.34 24.82
C ARG A 324 40.29 9.42 26.03
N THR A 325 39.23 8.66 26.33
CA THR A 325 39.31 7.32 26.94
C THR A 325 38.08 6.46 26.60
N GLU A 326 38.37 5.22 26.16
CA GLU A 326 37.68 3.93 26.39
C GLU A 326 36.16 3.82 26.07
N GLY A 327 35.64 2.94 25.21
CA GLY A 327 36.01 1.55 24.90
C GLY A 327 34.96 0.59 25.47
N TRP A 328 33.82 0.36 24.79
CA TRP A 328 32.81 -0.64 25.22
C TRP A 328 32.32 -1.49 24.05
N ASP A 329 32.52 -2.79 24.26
CA ASP A 329 32.21 -3.93 23.41
C ASP A 329 31.11 -4.73 24.12
N ARG A 330 30.20 -5.35 23.34
CA ARG A 330 29.28 -6.46 23.67
C ARG A 330 28.01 -6.23 24.52
N GLY A 331 26.93 -6.86 24.03
CA GLY A 331 26.18 -7.83 24.86
C GLY A 331 24.67 -7.69 24.89
N TRP A 332 23.97 -8.64 24.27
CA TRP A 332 22.53 -8.89 24.39
C TRP A 332 22.13 -9.27 25.83
N PRO A 333 20.91 -8.96 26.31
CA PRO A 333 20.39 -9.50 27.55
C PRO A 333 19.49 -10.75 27.34
N PRO A 334 19.45 -11.70 28.30
CA PRO A 334 18.79 -12.99 28.16
C PRO A 334 17.36 -13.05 28.73
N MET A 335 16.62 -14.06 28.26
CA MET A 335 15.33 -14.56 28.77
C MET A 335 15.47 -15.36 30.08
N ARG A 336 14.49 -15.18 30.99
CA ARG A 336 13.91 -16.14 31.99
C ARG A 336 12.82 -15.33 32.75
N GLY A 337 11.61 -15.78 33.10
CA GLY A 337 10.98 -17.11 33.13
C GLY A 337 10.34 -17.34 34.51
N ARG A 338 9.00 -17.50 34.55
CA ARG A 338 8.12 -18.02 35.66
C ARG A 338 8.00 -17.13 36.93
N GLY A 339 6.86 -17.03 37.63
CA GLY A 339 5.55 -17.65 37.53
C GLY A 339 4.62 -17.23 38.70
N ASN A 340 3.31 -17.42 38.50
CA ASN A 340 2.18 -17.63 39.42
C ASN A 340 2.06 -16.92 40.80
N GLY A 341 0.90 -16.30 41.03
CA GLY A 341 0.32 -16.10 42.38
C GLY A 341 -1.05 -15.41 42.36
N ARG A 342 -2.12 -16.16 42.67
CA ARG A 342 -3.51 -15.70 42.88
C ARG A 342 -3.72 -15.18 44.32
N GLY A 343 -4.73 -14.31 44.52
CA GLY A 343 -5.42 -14.07 45.80
C GLY A 343 -5.46 -12.57 46.18
N SER A 344 -6.59 -11.86 46.09
CA SER A 344 -7.80 -11.89 46.94
C SER A 344 -7.77 -10.85 48.09
N HIS A 345 -8.70 -9.90 47.97
CA HIS A 345 -9.52 -9.26 49.03
C HIS A 345 -9.06 -8.03 49.82
N ARG A 346 -10.09 -7.17 50.00
CA ARG A 346 -10.33 -6.10 51.00
C ARG A 346 -9.51 -4.81 50.81
N GLY A 347 -10.09 -3.63 50.88
CA GLY A 347 -11.42 -3.17 51.28
C GLY A 347 -11.32 -1.68 51.62
N GLY A 348 -12.40 -0.91 51.46
CA GLY A 348 -12.40 0.49 51.90
C GLY A 348 -13.45 1.38 51.26
N SER A 349 -14.73 1.14 51.57
CA SER A 349 -15.76 2.19 51.47
C SER A 349 -15.81 2.95 52.80
N ARG A 350 -15.80 4.29 52.73
CA ARG A 350 -16.51 5.14 53.70
C ARG A 350 -17.22 6.28 52.97
N HIS A 351 -18.51 6.36 53.28
CA HIS A 351 -19.52 7.35 52.93
C HIS A 351 -19.20 8.77 53.44
N HIS A 352 -19.70 9.78 52.73
CA HIS A 352 -20.84 10.65 53.10
C HIS A 352 -21.11 11.62 51.93
N ASN A 353 -22.26 11.58 51.23
CA ASN A 353 -23.51 12.34 51.46
C ASN A 353 -23.23 13.84 51.75
N ASN A 354 -23.79 14.85 51.08
CA ASN A 354 -25.13 15.04 50.50
C ASN A 354 -25.11 16.32 49.62
N GLY A 355 -26.01 16.43 48.64
CA GLY A 355 -26.29 17.75 48.02
C GLY A 355 -27.11 17.79 46.74
N HIS A 356 -28.36 17.31 46.79
CA HIS A 356 -29.56 17.79 46.05
C HIS A 356 -29.54 18.11 44.53
N HIS A 357 -30.30 17.27 43.82
CA HIS A 357 -31.02 17.38 42.52
C HIS A 357 -32.18 18.45 42.54
N PRO A 358 -33.07 18.58 41.51
CA PRO A 358 -32.99 18.43 40.04
C PRO A 358 -33.82 19.52 39.27
N TYR A 359 -33.80 19.53 37.93
CA TYR A 359 -35.02 19.76 37.15
C TYR A 359 -35.05 18.88 35.90
N ARG A 360 -36.01 17.95 35.88
CA ARG A 360 -36.60 17.33 34.69
C ARG A 360 -38.07 17.10 35.02
N ARG A 361 -38.98 17.53 34.17
CA ARG A 361 -40.35 16.98 34.08
C ARG A 361 -40.91 17.21 32.69
N ASP A 362 -41.06 16.10 31.97
CA ASP A 362 -42.15 15.89 31.02
C ASP A 362 -43.46 15.65 31.80
N GLY A 363 -44.60 16.01 31.21
CA GLY A 363 -45.91 15.60 31.73
C GLY A 363 -47.10 16.41 31.22
N THR A 364 -47.66 15.96 30.10
CA THR A 364 -49.01 16.14 29.56
C THR A 364 -50.17 16.35 30.57
N SER A 365 -51.15 17.21 30.23
CA SER A 365 -52.60 16.92 30.37
C SER A 365 -53.51 18.00 29.75
N ASN A 366 -54.26 17.59 28.72
CA ASN A 366 -55.62 17.91 28.27
C ASN A 366 -56.48 19.10 28.79
N ARG A 367 -57.23 19.62 27.78
CA ARG A 367 -58.61 20.16 27.73
C ARG A 367 -58.91 21.56 28.30
N ASN A 368 -59.25 22.46 27.39
CA ASN A 368 -60.65 22.84 27.11
C ASN A 368 -60.86 23.03 25.61
#